data_AF-X1D3H3-F1
#
_entry.id   AF-X1D3H3-F1
#
_cell.length_a   1.000
_cell.length_b   1.000
_cell.length_c   1.000
_cell.angle_alpha   90.00
_cell.angle_beta   90.00
_cell.angle_gamma   90.00
#
_symmetry.space_group_name_H-M   'P 1'
#
loop_
_entity.id
_entity.type
_entity.pdbx_description
1 polymer ?
#
loop_
_entity_poly.entity_id
_entity_poly.type
_entity_poly.pdbx_seq_one_letter_code
_entity_poly.pdbx_strand_id
1 'polypeptide(L)'
;TEADSVSQVISSLEGTSYYNELKDAIEQYNKEQSVQVLENALDRNFLKQMKDISTQNYVTIGPTIKFLVSKEFEIKNLKIVAKGVDEHLSSELIKGFLIKEAA
;
A
#
# COMPACT_ATOMS: atom_id res chain seq x y z
N THR A 1 -1.26 -2.12 -25.04
CA THR A 1 -2.64 -2.60 -25.32
C THR A 1 -3.53 -1.93 -24.33
N GLU A 2 -4.61 -1.30 -24.76
CA GLU A 2 -5.60 -0.75 -23.83
C GLU A 2 -6.27 -1.93 -23.09
N ALA A 3 -6.49 -1.79 -21.79
CA ALA A 3 -7.12 -2.82 -20.97
C ALA A 3 -8.51 -2.33 -20.59
N ASP A 4 -9.52 -3.14 -20.89
CA ASP A 4 -10.94 -2.77 -20.73
C ASP A 4 -11.45 -2.98 -19.30
N SER A 5 -10.63 -3.58 -18.42
CA SER A 5 -10.99 -3.82 -17.02
C SER A 5 -9.77 -3.91 -16.10
N VAL A 6 -10.00 -3.63 -14.81
CA VAL A 6 -9.00 -3.78 -13.76
C VAL A 6 -8.45 -5.20 -13.68
N SER A 7 -9.30 -6.22 -13.88
CA SER A 7 -8.86 -7.62 -13.91
C SER A 7 -7.89 -7.91 -15.06
N GLN A 8 -8.12 -7.36 -16.25
CA GLN A 8 -7.17 -7.49 -17.37
C GLN A 8 -5.84 -6.80 -17.07
N VAL A 9 -5.87 -5.62 -16.43
CA VAL A 9 -4.64 -4.95 -15.97
C VAL A 9 -3.87 -5.85 -15.02
N ILE A 10 -4.54 -6.42 -14.01
CA ILE A 10 -3.89 -7.32 -13.04
C ILE A 10 -3.31 -8.55 -13.73
N SER A 11 -4.05 -9.21 -14.62
CA SER A 11 -3.53 -10.36 -15.39
C SER A 11 -2.31 -9.99 -16.23
N SER A 12 -2.26 -8.77 -16.78
CA SER A 12 -1.09 -8.31 -17.55
C SER A 12 0.18 -8.11 -16.71
N LEU A 13 0.04 -8.02 -15.39
CA LEU A 13 1.15 -7.88 -14.44
C LEU A 13 1.72 -9.22 -13.98
N GLU A 14 1.21 -10.35 -14.49
CA GLU A 14 1.70 -11.68 -14.14
C GLU A 14 3.23 -11.80 -14.33
N GLY A 15 3.90 -12.36 -13.32
CA GLY A 15 5.37 -12.44 -13.26
C GLY A 15 6.06 -11.22 -12.63
N THR A 16 5.33 -10.15 -12.31
CA THR A 16 5.84 -9.02 -11.53
C THR A 16 5.57 -9.20 -10.03
N SER A 17 6.28 -8.43 -9.20
CA SER A 17 6.03 -8.36 -7.75
C SER A 17 4.72 -7.68 -7.37
N TYR A 18 3.91 -7.23 -8.34
CA TYR A 18 2.61 -6.60 -8.08
C TYR A 18 1.43 -7.57 -8.23
N TYR A 19 1.63 -8.66 -8.98
CA TYR A 19 0.54 -9.52 -9.42
C TYR A 19 -0.18 -10.21 -8.27
N ASN A 20 0.57 -10.90 -7.39
CA ASN A 20 -0.03 -11.71 -6.33
C ASN A 20 -0.82 -10.82 -5.36
N GLU A 21 -0.24 -9.69 -5.00
CA GLU A 21 -0.79 -8.74 -4.04
C GLU A 21 -2.07 -8.08 -4.58
N LEU A 22 -2.10 -7.73 -5.86
CA LEU A 22 -3.30 -7.20 -6.50
C LEU A 22 -4.36 -8.28 -6.77
N LYS A 23 -3.92 -9.49 -7.13
CA LYS A 23 -4.80 -10.65 -7.34
C LYS A 23 -5.52 -11.03 -6.04
N ASP A 24 -4.82 -11.02 -4.91
CA ASP A 24 -5.43 -11.31 -3.61
C ASP A 24 -6.42 -10.22 -3.18
N ALA A 25 -6.20 -8.97 -3.61
CA ALA A 25 -7.06 -7.84 -3.30
C ALA A 25 -8.28 -7.69 -4.24
N ILE A 26 -8.34 -8.43 -5.35
CA ILE A 26 -9.36 -8.21 -6.39
C ILE A 26 -10.78 -8.55 -5.93
N GLU A 27 -10.94 -9.55 -5.07
CA GLU A 27 -12.25 -9.91 -4.52
C GLU A 27 -12.82 -8.78 -3.66
N GLN A 28 -11.96 -8.18 -2.81
CA GLN A 28 -12.34 -7.06 -1.97
C GLN A 28 -12.62 -5.81 -2.81
N TYR A 29 -11.82 -5.54 -3.84
CA TYR A 29 -12.09 -4.48 -4.81
C TYR A 29 -13.46 -4.64 -5.46
N ASN A 30 -13.80 -5.85 -5.93
CA ASN A 30 -15.08 -6.12 -6.58
C ASN A 30 -16.27 -5.94 -5.62
N LYS A 31 -16.09 -6.25 -4.33
CA LYS A 31 -17.12 -6.06 -3.30
C LYS A 31 -17.31 -4.59 -2.92
N GLU A 32 -16.22 -3.86 -2.73
CA GLU A 32 -16.24 -2.47 -2.23
C GLU A 32 -16.32 -1.43 -3.35
N GLN A 33 -16.06 -1.83 -4.60
CA GLN A 33 -15.97 -0.96 -5.78
C GLN A 33 -15.01 0.23 -5.55
N SER A 34 -13.92 -0.02 -4.82
CA SER A 34 -12.99 1.01 -4.35
C SER A 34 -11.56 0.70 -4.74
N VAL A 35 -10.96 1.59 -5.55
CA VAL A 35 -9.54 1.51 -5.96
C VAL A 35 -8.60 1.56 -4.76
N GLN A 36 -9.01 2.19 -3.65
CA GLN A 36 -8.24 2.27 -2.41
C GLN A 36 -7.79 0.90 -1.90
N VAL A 37 -8.59 -0.15 -2.12
CA VAL A 37 -8.25 -1.53 -1.73
C VAL A 37 -6.98 -2.00 -2.43
N LEU A 38 -6.85 -1.69 -3.73
CA LEU A 38 -5.70 -2.05 -4.55
C LEU A 38 -4.48 -1.19 -4.19
N GLU A 39 -4.68 0.10 -3.98
CA GLU A 39 -3.61 1.01 -3.52
C GLU A 39 -3.04 0.56 -2.17
N ASN A 40 -3.90 0.20 -1.22
CA ASN A 40 -3.50 -0.33 0.07
C ASN A 40 -2.69 -1.64 -0.05
N ALA A 41 -3.06 -2.53 -0.98
CA ALA A 41 -2.32 -3.76 -1.24
C ALA A 41 -0.90 -3.45 -1.78
N LEU A 42 -0.79 -2.49 -2.70
CA LEU A 42 0.48 -2.06 -3.27
C LEU A 42 1.37 -1.36 -2.24
N ASP A 43 0.81 -0.47 -1.43
CA ASP A 43 1.55 0.22 -0.36
C ASP A 43 2.10 -0.77 0.67
N ARG A 44 1.32 -1.77 1.07
CA ARG A 44 1.77 -2.84 1.96
C ARG A 44 2.90 -3.66 1.33
N ASN A 45 2.78 -3.99 0.06
CA ASN A 45 3.81 -4.71 -0.68
C ASN A 45 5.11 -3.90 -0.75
N PHE A 46 5.01 -2.59 -1.01
CA PHE A 46 6.16 -1.71 -1.05
C PHE A 46 6.88 -1.65 0.31
N LEU A 47 6.13 -1.47 1.40
CA LEU A 47 6.69 -1.47 2.75
C LEU A 47 7.35 -2.82 3.11
N LYS A 48 6.75 -3.94 2.70
CA LYS A 48 7.34 -5.27 2.86
C LYS A 48 8.67 -5.39 2.12
N GLN A 49 8.73 -4.94 0.86
CA GLN A 49 9.97 -4.93 0.10
C GLN A 49 11.06 -4.07 0.76
N MET A 50 10.70 -2.93 1.35
CA MET A 50 11.67 -2.10 2.09
C MET A 50 12.18 -2.79 3.36
N LYS A 51 11.31 -3.53 4.07
CA LYS A 51 11.70 -4.39 5.21
C LYS A 51 12.67 -5.49 4.77
N ASP A 52 12.40 -6.12 3.63
CA ASP A 52 13.26 -7.18 3.08
C ASP A 52 14.62 -6.63 2.65
N ILE A 53 14.67 -5.51 1.92
CA ILE A 53 15.91 -4.82 1.54
C ILE A 53 16.72 -4.44 2.77
N SER A 54 16.07 -3.89 3.80
CA SER A 54 16.74 -3.53 5.06
C SER A 54 17.32 -4.73 5.78
N THR A 55 16.68 -5.88 5.69
CA THR A 55 17.13 -7.10 6.37
C THR A 55 18.27 -7.77 5.61
N GLN A 56 18.16 -7.86 4.28
CA GLN A 56 19.19 -8.42 3.40
C GLN A 56 20.46 -7.57 3.35
N ASN A 57 20.30 -6.23 3.45
CA ASN A 57 21.40 -5.26 3.38
C ASN A 57 21.64 -4.55 4.72
N TYR A 58 21.53 -5.30 5.81
CA TYR A 58 21.52 -4.75 7.18
C TYR A 58 22.79 -3.95 7.53
N VAL A 59 23.97 -4.39 7.08
CA VAL A 59 25.26 -3.74 7.41
C VAL A 59 25.51 -2.47 6.58
N THR A 60 24.80 -2.30 5.47
CA THR A 60 25.01 -1.18 4.56
C THR A 60 23.92 -0.12 4.74
N ILE A 61 23.38 0.44 3.66
CA ILE A 61 22.40 1.52 3.69
C ILE A 61 20.95 1.01 3.89
N GLY A 62 20.74 -0.31 3.96
CA GLY A 62 19.42 -0.93 4.06
C GLY A 62 18.55 -0.35 5.18
N PRO A 63 19.02 -0.32 6.46
CA PRO A 63 18.27 0.28 7.56
C PRO A 63 17.97 1.77 7.38
N THR A 64 18.89 2.52 6.79
CA THR A 64 18.71 3.96 6.53
C THR A 64 17.61 4.20 5.49
N ILE A 65 17.58 3.43 4.40
CA ILE A 65 16.53 3.53 3.38
C ILE A 65 15.17 3.20 3.99
N LYS A 66 15.08 2.09 4.73
CA LYS A 66 13.83 1.72 5.42
C LYS A 66 13.37 2.84 6.34
N PHE A 67 14.26 3.40 7.16
CA PHE A 67 13.93 4.50 8.05
C PHE A 67 13.33 5.70 7.29
N LEU A 68 13.96 6.12 6.18
CA LEU A 68 13.46 7.24 5.37
C LEU A 68 12.07 6.94 4.80
N VAL A 69 11.86 5.75 4.23
CA VAL A 69 10.54 5.35 3.71
C VAL A 69 9.51 5.30 4.83
N SER A 70 9.83 4.72 6.00
CA SER A 70 8.93 4.71 7.15
C SER A 70 8.54 6.13 7.57
N LYS A 71 9.46 7.10 7.52
CA LYS A 71 9.15 8.51 7.80
C LYS A 71 8.22 9.13 6.76
N GLU A 72 8.37 8.82 5.48
CA GLU A 72 7.43 9.29 4.46
C GLU A 72 6.02 8.75 4.69
N PHE A 73 5.88 7.48 5.07
CA PHE A 73 4.56 6.89 5.37
C PHE A 73 3.97 7.39 6.69
N GLU A 74 4.77 7.68 7.71
CA GLU A 74 4.30 8.40 8.91
C GLU A 74 3.73 9.78 8.54
N ILE A 75 4.43 10.54 7.69
CA ILE A 75 3.95 11.85 7.23
C ILE A 75 2.65 11.71 6.43
N LYS A 76 2.55 10.70 5.53
CA LYS A 76 1.31 10.42 4.80
C LYS A 76 0.15 10.11 5.76
N ASN A 77 0.37 9.25 6.75
CA ASN A 77 -0.64 8.93 7.76
C ASN A 77 -1.06 10.16 8.58
N LEU A 78 -0.13 11.02 8.97
CA LEU A 78 -0.45 12.28 9.65
C LEU A 78 -1.30 13.20 8.77
N LYS A 79 -1.03 13.28 7.46
CA LYS A 79 -1.86 14.04 6.51
C LYS A 79 -3.26 13.45 6.39
N ILE A 80 -3.38 12.12 6.34
CA ILE A 80 -4.67 11.42 6.30
C ILE A 80 -5.47 11.75 7.56
N VAL A 81 -4.86 11.68 8.74
CA VAL A 81 -5.52 12.05 10.00
C VAL A 81 -5.93 13.51 10.01
N ALA A 82 -5.01 14.42 9.66
CA ALA A 82 -5.29 15.85 9.65
C ALA A 82 -6.45 16.19 8.70
N LYS A 83 -6.46 15.61 7.49
CA LYS A 83 -7.53 15.83 6.52
C LYS A 83 -8.84 15.18 6.97
N GLY A 84 -8.79 13.98 7.53
CA GLY A 84 -9.99 13.32 8.05
C GLY A 84 -10.64 14.08 9.21
N VAL A 85 -9.85 14.68 10.09
CA VAL A 85 -10.34 15.54 11.18
C VAL A 85 -10.97 16.82 10.62
N ASP A 86 -10.30 17.48 9.67
CA ASP A 86 -10.81 18.67 8.95
C ASP A 86 -12.17 18.40 8.27
N GLU A 87 -12.32 17.22 7.68
CA GLU A 87 -13.56 16.75 7.03
C GLU A 87 -14.58 16.13 8.02
N HIS A 88 -14.32 16.19 9.33
CA HIS A 88 -15.20 15.65 10.38
C HIS A 88 -15.54 14.15 10.21
N LEU A 89 -14.61 13.38 9.63
CA LEU A 89 -14.76 11.94 9.45
C LEU A 89 -14.65 11.20 10.78
N SER A 90 -15.33 10.06 10.87
CA SER A 90 -15.22 9.21 12.06
C SER A 90 -13.82 8.61 12.20
N SER A 91 -13.37 8.40 13.44
CA SER A 91 -12.08 7.76 13.73
C SER A 91 -11.93 6.40 13.05
N GLU A 92 -13.02 5.64 12.96
CA GLU A 92 -13.04 4.32 12.31
C GLU A 92 -12.80 4.43 10.81
N LEU A 93 -13.40 5.42 10.15
CA LEU A 93 -13.17 5.64 8.72
C LEU A 93 -11.74 6.10 8.45
N ILE A 94 -11.21 7.04 9.26
CA ILE A 94 -9.82 7.51 9.13
C ILE A 94 -8.83 6.35 9.29
N LYS A 95 -9.05 5.46 10.27
CA LYS A 95 -8.21 4.27 10.48
C LYS A 95 -8.19 3.33 9.27
N GLY A 96 -9.25 3.30 8.48
CA GLY A 96 -9.36 2.51 7.25
C GLY A 96 -8.44 3.02 6.13
N PHE A 97 -8.11 4.31 6.14
CA PHE A 97 -7.19 4.92 5.17
C PHE A 97 -5.72 4.87 5.60
N LEU A 98 -5.44 4.56 6.87
CA LEU A 98 -4.07 4.50 7.35
C LEU A 98 -3.29 3.37 6.70
N ILE A 99 -2.09 3.71 6.24
CA ILE A 99 -1.17 2.76 5.66
C ILE A 99 -0.31 2.18 6.78
N LYS A 100 -0.34 0.85 6.95
CA LYS A 100 0.34 0.15 8.04
C LYS A 100 1.27 -0.91 7.48
N GLU A 101 2.47 -1.01 8.04
CA GLU A 101 3.28 -2.22 7.87
C GLU A 101 2.47 -3.42 8.37
N ALA A 102 2.49 -4.52 7.60
CA ALA A 102 2.04 -5.80 8.10
C ALA A 102 3.02 -6.24 9.22
N ALA A 103 2.47 -6.64 10.36
CA ALA A 103 3.25 -7.15 11.50
C ALA A 103 4.06 -8.39 11.09
#